data_AF-A0AAU7B2I9-F1
#
_entry.id   AF-A0AAU7B2I9-F1
#
_cell.length_a   1.000
_cell.length_b   1.000
_cell.length_c   1.000
_cell.angle_alpha   90.00
_cell.angle_beta   90.00
_cell.angle_gamma   90.00
#
_symmetry.space_group_name_H-M   'P 1'
#
loop_
_entity.id
_entity.type
_entity.pdbx_description
1 polymer ?
#
loop_
_entity_poly.entity_id
_entity_poly.type
_entity_poly.pdbx_seq_one_letter_code
_entity_poly.pdbx_strand_id
1 'polypeptide(L)'
;MSFERGSDSGPADPFGHQGRMQHVRHDVRVGYLGLGTMACPECDAPVALPPGSFAPVTAMECPYCAHLGRVRDFLTLATAARPARPARVRVRIVDAGRMRVDPV
;
A
#
# COMPACT_ATOMS: atom_id res chain seq x y z
N MET A 1 4.92 -71.80 7.13
CA MET A 1 5.21 -71.20 8.44
C MET A 1 5.29 -69.70 8.21
N SER A 2 4.40 -68.96 8.88
CA SER A 2 4.13 -67.54 8.70
C SER A 2 4.90 -66.70 9.73
N PHE A 3 4.78 -65.36 9.56
CA PHE A 3 5.00 -64.26 10.51
C PHE A 3 6.44 -63.71 10.60
N GLU A 4 6.74 -62.40 10.54
CA GLU A 4 5.96 -61.16 10.39
C GLU A 4 6.94 -60.03 10.01
N ARG A 5 6.55 -59.13 9.08
CA ARG A 5 7.26 -57.85 8.87
C ARG A 5 6.74 -56.89 9.94
N GLY A 6 7.60 -56.55 10.90
CA GLY A 6 7.30 -55.51 11.90
C GLY A 6 7.11 -54.16 11.21
N SER A 7 5.86 -53.72 11.08
CA SER A 7 5.50 -52.35 10.77
C SER A 7 5.56 -51.57 12.09
N ASP A 8 6.69 -50.92 12.36
CA ASP A 8 6.78 -49.97 13.46
C ASP A 8 5.85 -48.80 13.15
N SER A 9 4.68 -48.84 13.77
CA SER A 9 3.64 -47.83 13.64
C SER A 9 3.99 -46.72 14.63
N GLY A 10 5.02 -45.94 14.28
CA GLY A 10 5.33 -44.71 14.97
C GLY A 10 4.10 -43.80 15.01
N PRO A 11 3.88 -43.02 16.08
CA PRO A 11 2.71 -42.17 16.20
C PRO A 11 2.58 -41.28 14.96
N ALA A 12 1.40 -41.31 14.33
CA ALA A 12 1.07 -40.43 13.23
C ALA A 12 1.32 -38.99 13.68
N ASP A 13 2.21 -38.29 12.97
CA ASP A 13 2.45 -36.87 13.19
C ASP A 13 1.11 -36.12 13.04
N PRO A 14 0.54 -35.55 14.13
CA PRO A 14 -0.71 -34.80 14.04
C PRO A 14 -0.55 -33.51 13.24
N PHE A 15 0.67 -33.15 12.83
CA PHE A 15 1.01 -31.97 12.04
C PHE A 15 1.54 -32.32 10.65
N GLY A 16 1.20 -33.50 10.11
CA GLY A 16 1.34 -33.87 8.70
C GLY A 16 0.44 -33.04 7.78
N HIS A 17 0.55 -31.72 7.86
CA HIS A 17 -0.04 -30.77 6.94
C HIS A 17 1.13 -30.06 6.30
N GLN A 18 1.57 -30.59 5.16
CA GLN A 18 2.25 -29.79 4.16
C GLN A 18 1.28 -28.67 3.78
N GLY A 19 1.35 -27.56 4.52
CA GLY A 19 0.60 -26.35 4.26
C GLY A 19 0.98 -25.91 2.87
N ARG A 20 0.15 -26.29 1.88
CA ARG A 20 0.34 -25.87 0.50
C ARG A 20 0.25 -24.35 0.53
N MET A 21 1.36 -23.69 0.23
CA MET A 21 1.42 -22.23 0.19
C MET A 21 0.50 -21.76 -0.93
N GLN A 22 -0.76 -21.48 -0.59
CA GLN A 22 -1.76 -21.01 -1.53
C GLN A 22 -1.60 -19.51 -1.66
N HIS A 23 -1.16 -19.06 -2.83
CA HIS A 23 -1.21 -17.65 -3.17
C HIS A 23 -2.67 -17.27 -3.45
N VAL A 24 -3.39 -16.85 -2.42
CA VAL A 24 -4.73 -16.28 -2.56
C VAL A 24 -4.55 -14.85 -3.11
N ARG A 25 -4.85 -14.66 -4.39
CA ARG A 25 -4.94 -13.32 -4.99
C ARG A 25 -6.31 -12.74 -4.69
N HIS A 26 -6.36 -11.76 -3.80
CA HIS A 26 -7.51 -10.88 -3.70
C HIS A 26 -7.34 -9.77 -4.75
N ASP A 27 -7.80 -10.00 -5.97
CA ASP A 27 -7.95 -8.96 -6.98
C ASP A 27 -9.13 -8.06 -6.59
N VAL A 28 -8.87 -7.13 -5.66
CA VAL A 28 -9.80 -6.04 -5.39
C VAL A 28 -9.62 -5.03 -6.51
N ARG A 29 -10.63 -4.93 -7.40
CA ARG A 29 -10.66 -3.89 -8.42
C ARG A 29 -11.01 -2.56 -7.76
N VAL A 30 -10.01 -1.69 -7.61
CA VAL A 30 -10.21 -0.31 -7.15
C VAL A 30 -10.20 0.61 -8.38
N GLY A 31 -11.27 1.39 -8.56
CA GLY A 31 -11.45 2.25 -9.74
C GLY A 31 -10.76 3.62 -9.66
N TYR A 32 -10.10 3.94 -8.54
CA TYR A 32 -9.41 5.21 -8.32
C TYR A 32 -8.06 4.97 -7.64
N LEU A 33 -7.06 5.79 -7.98
CA LEU A 33 -5.71 5.73 -7.39
C LEU A 33 -5.57 6.61 -6.14
N GLY A 34 -6.38 7.67 -6.04
CA GLY A 34 -6.33 8.62 -4.92
C GLY A 34 -7.43 9.67 -5.03
N LEU A 35 -7.60 10.43 -3.95
CA LEU A 35 -8.48 11.59 -3.85
C LEU A 35 -7.69 12.70 -3.13
N GLY A 36 -7.87 13.96 -3.54
CA GLY A 36 -7.25 15.12 -2.89
C GLY A 36 -6.23 15.87 -3.75
N THR A 37 -5.37 16.64 -3.10
CA THR A 37 -4.31 17.44 -3.73
C THR A 37 -3.08 16.58 -4.06
N MET A 38 -2.41 16.87 -5.16
CA MET A 38 -1.15 16.23 -5.55
C MET A 38 0.02 17.21 -5.37
N ALA A 39 1.25 16.71 -5.26
CA ALA A 39 2.43 17.58 -5.16
C ALA A 39 3.04 17.80 -6.55
N CYS A 40 3.42 19.02 -6.87
CA CYS A 40 4.19 19.30 -8.08
C CYS A 40 5.62 18.74 -7.94
N PRO A 41 6.15 17.99 -8.93
CA PRO A 41 7.50 17.41 -8.82
C PRO A 41 8.62 18.46 -8.86
N GLU A 42 8.38 19.65 -9.42
CA GLU A 42 9.40 20.70 -9.56
C GLU A 42 9.45 21.66 -8.36
N CYS A 43 8.29 22.08 -7.84
CA CYS A 43 8.22 23.10 -6.80
C CYS A 43 7.58 22.60 -5.49
N ASP A 44 7.17 21.33 -5.43
CA ASP A 44 6.50 20.71 -4.27
C ASP A 44 5.18 21.40 -3.85
N ALA A 45 4.63 22.27 -4.71
CA ALA A 45 3.39 22.98 -4.41
C ALA A 45 2.17 22.05 -4.48
N PRO A 46 1.15 22.24 -3.60
CA PRO A 46 -0.08 21.46 -3.62
C PRO A 46 -0.95 21.85 -4.83
N VAL A 47 -1.06 20.96 -5.81
CA VAL A 47 -1.91 21.11 -6.98
C VAL A 47 -3.29 20.52 -6.69
N ALA A 48 -4.31 21.39 -6.64
CA ALA A 48 -5.69 20.98 -6.50
C ALA A 48 -6.24 20.42 -7.81
N LEU A 49 -6.86 19.23 -7.75
CA LEU A 49 -7.59 18.66 -8.86
C LEU A 49 -8.99 19.30 -8.96
N PRO A 50 -9.43 19.74 -10.16
CA PRO A 50 -10.82 20.08 -10.40
C PRO A 50 -11.76 18.92 -10.07
N PRO A 51 -13.06 19.16 -9.86
CA PRO A 51 -14.03 18.08 -9.69
C PRO A 51 -14.03 17.14 -10.91
N GLY A 52 -13.96 15.83 -10.67
CA GLY A 52 -14.02 14.81 -11.72
C GLY A 52 -13.00 13.68 -11.57
N SER A 53 -13.01 12.74 -12.50
CA SER A 53 -12.01 11.69 -12.61
C SER A 53 -10.95 12.05 -13.63
N PHE A 54 -9.69 11.79 -13.28
CA PHE A 54 -8.55 12.06 -14.15
C PHE A 54 -7.85 10.75 -14.47
N ALA A 55 -7.58 10.52 -15.76
CA ALA A 55 -6.76 9.39 -16.16
C ALA A 55 -5.29 9.67 -15.79
N PRO A 56 -4.48 8.66 -15.45
CA PRO A 56 -3.06 8.85 -15.16
C PRO A 56 -2.26 9.47 -16.31
N VAL A 57 -2.79 9.40 -17.54
CA VAL A 57 -2.19 9.95 -18.76
C VAL A 57 -2.69 11.36 -19.08
N THR A 58 -3.71 11.87 -18.38
CA THR A 58 -4.25 13.21 -18.59
C THR A 58 -3.18 14.26 -18.32
N ALA A 59 -3.07 15.26 -19.18
CA ALA A 59 -2.16 16.38 -19.01
C ALA A 59 -2.62 17.27 -17.83
N MET A 60 -1.64 17.79 -17.10
CA MET A 60 -1.82 18.66 -15.96
C MET A 60 -0.71 19.70 -15.93
N GLU A 61 -1.08 20.93 -15.59
CA GLU A 61 -0.15 22.04 -15.38
C GLU A 61 -0.18 22.47 -13.92
N CYS A 62 1.00 22.71 -13.35
CA CYS A 62 1.11 23.28 -12.01
C CYS A 62 0.72 24.77 -12.03
N PRO A 63 -0.26 25.23 -11.23
CA PRO A 63 -0.66 26.63 -11.20
C PRO A 63 0.36 27.57 -10.54
N TYR A 64 1.44 27.02 -9.95
CA TYR A 64 2.47 27.81 -9.26
C TYR A 64 3.74 28.01 -10.07
N CYS A 65 4.23 26.97 -10.76
CA CYS A 65 5.48 27.00 -11.53
C CYS A 65 5.29 26.74 -13.03
N ALA A 66 4.06 26.55 -13.50
CA ALA A 66 3.71 26.21 -14.88
C ALA A 66 4.34 24.90 -15.40
N HIS A 67 4.83 24.03 -14.51
CA HIS A 67 5.31 22.70 -14.91
C HIS A 67 4.18 21.89 -15.54
N LEU A 68 4.38 21.47 -16.77
CA LEU A 68 3.44 20.64 -17.54
C LEU A 68 3.89 19.18 -17.49
N GLY A 69 3.01 18.31 -17.00
CA GLY A 69 3.25 16.87 -16.90
C GLY A 69 1.97 16.05 -17.05
N ARG A 70 2.06 14.72 -16.92
CA ARG A 70 0.88 13.85 -16.80
C ARG A 70 0.50 13.74 -15.33
N VAL A 71 -0.77 13.53 -15.03
CA VAL A 71 -1.27 13.32 -13.65
C VAL A 71 -0.42 12.32 -12.86
N ARG A 72 0.02 11.22 -13.48
CA ARG A 72 0.89 10.23 -12.83
C ARG A 72 2.26 10.74 -12.40
N ASP A 73 2.75 11.81 -13.01
CA ASP A 73 4.05 12.43 -12.69
C ASP A 73 3.93 13.33 -11.44
N PHE A 74 2.71 13.77 -11.11
CA PHE A 74 2.35 14.45 -9.86
C PHE A 74 1.94 13.47 -8.75
N LEU A 75 1.64 12.21 -9.10
CA LEU A 75 1.49 11.14 -8.12
C LEU A 75 2.87 10.72 -7.66
N THR A 76 3.24 11.07 -6.42
CA THR A 76 4.45 10.53 -5.78
C THR A 76 4.26 9.05 -5.48
N LEU A 77 4.25 8.22 -6.52
CA LEU A 77 4.48 6.79 -6.43
C LEU A 77 5.99 6.64 -6.37
N ALA A 78 6.56 6.89 -5.19
CA ALA A 78 7.99 6.73 -4.99
C ALA A 78 8.45 5.44 -5.69
N THR A 79 9.46 5.57 -6.54
CA THR A 79 10.23 4.47 -7.13
C THR A 79 10.99 3.76 -6.02
N ALA A 80 10.32 3.32 -4.97
CA ALA A 80 10.84 2.24 -4.17
C ALA A 80 11.04 1.09 -5.16
N ALA A 81 12.26 0.59 -5.28
CA ALA A 81 12.65 -0.56 -6.12
C ALA A 81 11.86 -1.85 -5.81
N ARG A 82 10.83 -1.76 -4.97
CA ARG A 82 9.86 -2.74 -4.56
C ARG A 82 8.52 -2.00 -4.37
N PRO A 83 7.39 -2.47 -4.95
CA PRO A 83 6.08 -1.89 -4.65
C PRO A 83 5.89 -1.87 -3.14
N ALA A 84 5.56 -0.71 -2.57
CA ALA A 84 5.21 -0.61 -1.17
C ALA A 84 3.98 -1.49 -0.94
N ARG A 85 4.21 -2.74 -0.47
CA ARG A 85 3.15 -3.51 0.17
C ARG A 85 2.54 -2.57 1.21
N PRO A 86 1.22 -2.34 1.21
CA PRO A 86 0.61 -1.36 2.09
C PRO A 86 1.05 -1.68 3.52
N ALA A 87 1.90 -0.82 4.09
CA ALA A 87 2.21 -0.88 5.50
C ALA A 87 0.91 -0.52 6.21
N ARG A 88 0.28 -1.50 6.87
CA ARG A 88 -0.88 -1.23 7.72
C ARG A 88 -0.41 -0.36 8.89
N VAL A 89 -0.54 0.96 8.77
CA VAL A 89 -0.26 1.88 9.86
C VAL A 89 -1.48 1.92 10.78
N ARG A 90 -1.30 1.57 12.05
CA ARG A 90 -2.29 1.81 13.11
C ARG A 90 -1.89 3.08 13.84
N VAL A 91 -2.63 4.17 13.65
CA VAL A 91 -2.50 5.39 14.44
C VAL A 91 -3.28 5.19 15.74
N ARG A 92 -2.62 5.39 16.89
CA ARG A 92 -3.28 5.53 18.19
C ARG A 92 -3.14 6.97 18.62
N ILE A 93 -4.26 7.68 18.73
CA ILE A 93 -4.30 8.99 19.34
C ILE A 93 -4.25 8.77 20.85
N VAL A 94 -3.17 9.23 21.49
CA VAL A 94 -3.11 9.41 22.93
C VAL A 94 -3.44 10.87 23.21
N ASP A 95 -4.51 11.11 23.96
CA ASP A 95 -4.84 12.44 24.45
C ASP A 95 -3.77 12.80 25.49
N ALA A 96 -2.72 13.50 25.04
CA ALA A 96 -1.76 14.12 25.93
C ALA A 96 -2.46 15.34 26.53
N GLY A 97 -3.16 15.12 27.65
CA GLY A 97 -3.89 16.14 28.35
C GLY A 97 -3.06 17.42 28.49
N ARG A 98 -3.50 18.47 27.78
CA ARG A 98 -3.04 19.87 27.85
C ARG A 98 -1.52 20.08 27.80
N MET A 99 -0.95 20.00 26.60
CA MET A 99 0.26 20.78 26.30
C MET A 99 -0.16 22.23 26.00
N ARG A 100 0.06 23.16 26.94
CA ARG A 100 0.09 24.59 26.63
C ARG A 100 1.28 24.82 25.71
N VAL A 101 1.03 25.35 24.53
CA VAL A 101 2.08 25.85 23.63
C VAL A 101 2.19 27.35 23.92
N ASP A 102 3.28 27.78 24.55
CA ASP A 102 3.61 29.19 24.62
C ASP A 102 4.10 29.66 23.24
N PRO A 103 3.60 30.79 22.72
CA PRO A 103 4.07 31.34 21.45
C PRO A 103 5.45 32.00 21.63
N VAL A 104 6.34 31.79 20.65
CA VAL A 104 7.57 32.60 20.46
C VAL A 104 7.19 33.95 19.86
#